data_AF-A0A8C7MKQ8-F1
#
_entry.id   AF-A0A8C7MKQ8-F1
#
_cell.length_a   1.000
_cell.length_b   1.000
_cell.length_c   1.000
_cell.angle_alpha   90.00
_cell.angle_beta   90.00
_cell.angle_gamma   90.00
#
_symmetry.space_group_name_H-M   'P 1'
#
loop_
_entity.id
_entity.type
_entity.pdbx_description
1 polymer ?
#
loop_
_entity_poly.entity_id
_entity_poly.type
_entity_poly.pdbx_seq_one_letter_code
_entity_poly.pdbx_strand_id
1 'polypeptide(L)'
;LWGFVNMANSLEILANRTTESLELITAEMVAIRTVVMQNRLALDYLLSSQGGRCAVIGAECCTYIPDNSEEITDLIQKSGLRAQNIMITIQMF
;
A
#
# COMPACT_ATOMS: atom_id res chain seq x y z
N LEU A 1 11.06 -29.52 -20.29
CA LEU A 1 10.27 -29.10 -19.12
C LEU A 1 11.07 -28.32 -18.08
N TRP A 2 12.27 -28.76 -17.69
CA TRP A 2 13.05 -28.11 -16.61
C TRP A 2 13.28 -26.59 -16.76
N GLY A 3 13.52 -26.10 -17.97
CA GLY A 3 13.64 -24.65 -18.23
C GLY A 3 12.37 -23.85 -17.90
N PHE A 4 11.19 -24.42 -18.16
CA PHE A 4 9.90 -23.81 -17.77
C PHE A 4 9.70 -23.81 -16.26
N VAL A 5 10.07 -24.90 -15.58
CA VAL A 5 9.99 -25.02 -14.11
C VAL A 5 10.89 -23.98 -13.42
N ASN A 6 12.11 -23.77 -13.89
CA ASN A 6 13.02 -22.75 -13.33
C ASN A 6 12.50 -21.33 -13.52
N MET A 7 11.92 -21.04 -14.69
CA MET A 7 11.31 -19.75 -14.96
C MET A 7 10.10 -19.51 -14.05
N ALA A 8 9.24 -20.51 -13.88
CA ALA A 8 8.09 -20.41 -12.99
C ALA A 8 8.48 -20.19 -11.53
N ASN A 9 9.48 -20.94 -11.02
CA ASN A 9 10.00 -20.74 -9.67
C ASN A 9 10.57 -19.32 -9.47
N SER A 10 11.23 -18.77 -10.49
CA SER A 10 11.76 -17.41 -10.43
C SER A 10 10.65 -16.35 -10.37
N LEU A 11 9.56 -16.55 -11.12
CA LEU A 11 8.39 -15.68 -11.07
C LEU A 11 7.68 -15.73 -9.72
N GLU A 12 7.64 -16.91 -9.10
CA GLU A 12 7.05 -17.06 -7.77
C GLU A 12 7.86 -16.36 -6.68
N ILE A 13 9.18 -16.53 -6.69
CA ILE A 13 10.06 -15.81 -5.75
C ILE A 13 9.87 -14.30 -5.92
N LEU A 14 9.76 -13.83 -7.18
CA LEU A 14 9.49 -12.43 -7.46
C LEU A 14 8.13 -11.99 -6.93
N ALA A 15 7.08 -12.79 -7.13
CA ALA A 15 5.74 -12.49 -6.63
C ALA A 15 5.73 -12.38 -5.09
N ASN A 16 6.36 -13.33 -4.40
CA ASN A 16 6.44 -13.36 -2.93
C ASN A 16 7.22 -12.16 -2.35
N ARG A 17 8.33 -11.79 -3.00
CA ARG A 17 9.10 -10.58 -2.60
C ARG A 17 8.33 -9.29 -2.88
N THR A 18 7.55 -9.26 -3.96
CA THR A 18 6.73 -8.11 -4.30
C THR A 18 5.60 -7.95 -3.28
N THR A 19 4.95 -9.04 -2.87
CA THR A 19 3.92 -9.00 -1.82
C THR A 19 4.49 -8.53 -0.48
N GLU A 20 5.65 -9.05 -0.04
CA GLU A 20 6.33 -8.60 1.18
C GLU A 20 6.68 -7.09 1.13
N SER A 21 7.19 -6.63 -0.01
CA SER A 21 7.51 -5.21 -0.20
C SER A 21 6.26 -4.32 -0.13
N LEU A 22 5.14 -4.78 -0.70
CA LEU A 22 3.87 -4.05 -0.67
C LEU A 22 3.26 -4.00 0.74
N GLU A 23 3.43 -5.04 1.56
CA GLU A 23 3.01 -5.03 2.96
C GLU A 23 3.75 -3.96 3.76
N LEU A 24 5.08 -3.89 3.60
CA LEU A 24 5.91 -2.87 4.25
C LEU A 24 5.52 -1.45 3.82
N ILE A 25 5.34 -1.23 2.51
CA ILE A 25 4.91 0.07 1.97
C ILE A 25 3.52 0.46 2.50
N THR A 26 2.60 -0.50 2.60
CA THR A 26 1.25 -0.25 3.11
C THR A 26 1.29 0.19 4.57
N ALA A 27 2.09 -0.49 5.41
CA ALA A 27 2.28 -0.11 6.80
C ALA A 27 2.91 1.28 6.94
N GLU A 28 3.92 1.60 6.13
CA GLU A 28 4.56 2.91 6.10
C GLU A 28 3.57 4.01 5.67
N MET A 29 2.75 3.77 4.66
CA MET A 29 1.76 4.73 4.18
C MET A 29 0.68 5.03 5.22
N VAL A 30 0.23 4.02 5.98
CA VAL A 30 -0.70 4.20 7.11
C VAL A 30 -0.07 5.06 8.22
N ALA A 31 1.20 4.82 8.54
CA ALA A 31 1.93 5.63 9.51
C ALA A 31 2.09 7.09 9.05
N ILE A 32 2.52 7.31 7.80
CA ILE A 32 2.65 8.64 7.20
C ILE A 32 1.31 9.37 7.22
N ARG A 33 0.23 8.72 6.80
CA ARG A 33 -1.13 9.29 6.84
C ARG A 33 -1.48 9.74 8.25
N THR A 34 -1.19 8.93 9.26
CA THR A 34 -1.46 9.26 10.66
C THR A 34 -0.71 10.53 11.09
N VAL A 35 0.58 10.62 10.79
CA VAL A 35 1.40 11.81 11.09
C VAL A 35 0.89 13.04 10.33
N VAL A 36 0.52 12.90 9.05
CA VAL A 36 -0.05 13.99 8.24
C VAL A 36 -1.35 14.50 8.85
N MET A 37 -2.22 13.61 9.34
CA MET A 37 -3.47 14.00 9.99
C MET A 37 -3.23 14.71 11.33
N GLN A 38 -2.21 14.31 12.10
CA GLN A 38 -1.80 15.04 13.30
C GLN A 38 -1.23 16.42 12.98
N ASN A 39 -0.37 16.53 11.97
CA ASN A 39 0.16 17.81 11.49
C ASN A 39 -0.97 18.73 11.03
N ARG A 40 -1.96 18.18 10.34
CA ARG A 40 -3.17 18.90 9.93
C ARG A 40 -3.93 19.49 11.12
N LEU A 41 -4.15 18.71 12.18
CA LEU A 41 -4.80 19.20 13.40
C LEU A 41 -3.99 20.31 14.08
N ALA A 42 -2.67 20.14 14.18
CA ALA A 42 -1.80 21.16 14.74
C ALA A 42 -1.82 22.46 13.92
N LEU A 43 -1.78 22.37 12.58
CA LEU A 43 -1.89 23.53 11.70
C LEU A 43 -3.25 24.22 11.80
N ASP A 44 -4.34 23.46 11.88
CA ASP A 44 -5.68 24.03 12.05
C ASP A 44 -5.81 24.76 13.40
N TYR A 45 -5.17 24.25 14.46
CA TYR A 45 -5.09 24.94 15.76
C TYR A 45 -4.27 26.23 15.67
N LEU A 46 -3.06 26.18 15.11
CA LEU A 46 -2.17 27.33 14.97
C LEU A 46 -2.77 28.44 14.09
N LEU A 47 -3.54 28.05 13.08
CA LEU A 47 -4.17 28.97 12.12
C LEU A 47 -5.63 29.28 12.46
N SER A 48 -6.11 28.90 13.66
CA SER A 48 -7.50 29.09 14.07
C SER A 48 -7.99 30.54 13.98
N SER A 49 -7.14 31.52 14.32
CA SER A 49 -7.45 32.95 14.18
C SER A 49 -7.55 33.44 12.73
N GLN A 50 -6.97 32.68 11.79
CA GLN A 50 -7.00 32.96 10.35
C GLN A 50 -8.06 32.12 9.62
N GLY A 51 -8.93 31.41 10.34
CA GLY A 51 -9.95 30.53 9.76
C GLY A 51 -9.48 29.09 9.48
N GLY A 52 -8.34 28.67 10.04
CA GLY A 52 -7.75 27.35 9.85
C GLY A 52 -6.91 27.23 8.58
N ARG A 53 -6.29 26.07 8.36
CA ARG A 53 -5.30 25.94 7.27
C ARG A 53 -5.91 26.13 5.88
N CYS A 54 -7.16 25.72 5.66
CA CYS A 54 -7.78 25.84 4.33
C CYS A 54 -8.17 27.29 3.99
N ALA A 55 -8.50 28.12 4.98
CA ALA A 55 -8.71 29.54 4.74
C ALA A 55 -7.40 30.23 4.28
N VAL A 56 -6.25 29.77 4.80
CA VAL A 56 -4.92 30.27 4.42
C VAL A 56 -4.46 29.74 3.06
N ILE A 57 -4.66 28.44 2.78
CA ILE A 57 -4.24 27.81 1.51
C ILE A 57 -5.14 28.21 0.34
N GLY A 58 -6.45 28.42 0.58
CA GLY A 58 -7.42 28.74 -0.45
C GLY A 58 -7.80 27.54 -1.31
N ALA A 59 -7.90 27.75 -2.63
CA ALA A 59 -8.42 26.76 -3.58
C ALA A 59 -7.61 25.46 -3.64
N GLU A 60 -6.33 25.51 -3.31
CA GLU A 60 -5.42 24.35 -3.31
C GLU A 60 -5.51 23.51 -2.03
N CYS A 61 -6.46 23.81 -1.11
CA CYS A 61 -6.54 23.06 0.13
C CYS A 61 -7.06 21.63 -0.08
N CYS A 62 -6.18 20.65 0.11
CA CYS A 62 -6.57 19.25 0.14
C CYS A 62 -7.15 18.87 1.52
N THR A 63 -8.34 18.26 1.51
CA THR A 63 -9.05 17.83 2.73
C THR A 63 -9.24 16.32 2.84
N TYR A 64 -8.95 15.57 1.78
CA TYR A 64 -9.17 14.13 1.73
C TYR A 64 -7.88 13.41 1.33
N ILE A 65 -7.59 12.32 2.06
CA ILE A 65 -6.56 11.36 1.70
C ILE A 65 -7.30 10.01 1.59
N PRO A 66 -7.29 9.33 0.43
CA PRO A 66 -7.96 8.03 0.27
C PRO A 66 -7.27 6.98 1.14
N ASP A 67 -8.05 6.15 1.84
CA ASP A 67 -7.54 5.02 2.61
C ASP A 67 -7.77 3.73 1.85
N ASN A 68 -6.75 3.30 1.12
CA ASN A 68 -6.80 2.06 0.33
C ASN A 68 -6.08 0.91 1.03
N SER A 69 -5.73 1.05 2.31
CA SER A 69 -4.91 0.06 3.02
C SER A 69 -5.57 -1.33 3.06
N GLU A 70 -6.89 -1.38 3.24
CA GLU A 70 -7.67 -2.62 3.21
C GLU A 70 -7.68 -3.27 1.83
N GLU A 71 -7.96 -2.48 0.79
CA GLU A 71 -7.99 -2.97 -0.60
C GLU A 71 -6.61 -3.48 -1.04
N ILE A 72 -5.54 -2.77 -0.69
CA ILE A 72 -4.17 -3.19 -0.98
C ILE A 72 -3.85 -4.49 -0.23
N THR A 73 -4.25 -4.61 1.04
CA THR A 73 -4.02 -5.84 1.83
C THR A 73 -4.75 -7.05 1.23
N ASP A 74 -5.99 -6.88 0.78
CA ASP A 74 -6.76 -7.92 0.10
C ASP A 74 -6.10 -8.34 -1.23
N LEU A 75 -5.62 -7.36 -2.02
CA LEU A 75 -4.90 -7.64 -3.27
C LEU A 75 -3.58 -8.39 -3.03
N ILE A 76 -2.84 -8.04 -1.98
CA ILE A 76 -1.62 -8.74 -1.58
C ILE A 76 -1.94 -10.21 -1.24
N GLN A 77 -2.94 -10.45 -0.39
CA GLN A 77 -3.35 -11.81 0.00
C GLN A 77 -3.79 -12.63 -1.23
N LYS A 78 -4.63 -12.06 -2.08
CA LYS A 78 -5.08 -12.73 -3.32
C LYS A 78 -3.92 -13.06 -4.25
N SER A 79 -2.93 -12.16 -4.36
CA SER A 79 -1.76 -12.36 -5.19
C SER A 79 -0.87 -13.47 -4.66
N GLY A 80 -0.66 -13.54 -3.33
CA GLY A 80 0.07 -14.62 -2.67
C GLY A 80 -0.58 -15.99 -2.86
N LEU A 81 -1.91 -16.08 -2.67
CA LEU A 81 -2.67 -17.31 -2.90
C LEU A 81 -2.58 -17.81 -4.35
N ARG A 82 -2.63 -16.88 -5.32
CA ARG A 82 -2.49 -17.24 -6.74
C ARG A 82 -1.10 -17.76 -7.06
N ALA A 83 -0.04 -17.16 -6.50
CA ALA A 83 1.32 -17.63 -6.71
C ALA A 83 1.51 -19.07 -6.17
N GLN A 84 1.02 -19.35 -4.96
CA GLN A 84 1.09 -20.70 -4.36
C GLN A 84 0.30 -21.76 -5.16
N ASN A 85 -0.87 -21.41 -5.69
CA ASN A 85 -1.67 -22.33 -6.52
C ASN A 85 -0.94 -22.72 -7.82
N ILE A 86 -0.19 -21.79 -8.41
CA ILE A 86 0.62 -22.06 -9.60
C ILE A 86 1.77 -23.01 -9.25
N MET A 87 2.44 -22.83 -8.10
CA MET A 87 3.50 -23.72 -7.63
C MET A 87 3.01 -25.17 -7.47
N ILE A 88 1.89 -25.37 -6.77
CA ILE A 88 1.28 -26.69 -6.56
C ILE A 88 0.98 -27.34 -7.90
N THR A 89 0.47 -26.57 -8.86
CA THR A 89 0.15 -27.07 -10.20
C THR A 89 1.41 -27.51 -10.94
N ILE A 90 2.49 -26.73 -10.90
CA ILE A 90 3.73 -27.02 -11.64
C ILE A 90 4.54 -28.17 -11.02
N GLN A 91 4.51 -28.34 -9.70
CA GLN A 91 5.15 -29.47 -9.00
C GLN A 91 4.47 -30.82 -9.27
N MET A 92 3.23 -30.81 -9.79
CA MET A 92 2.40 -31.99 -10.03
C MET A 92 2.54 -32.56 -11.46
N PHE A 93 3.35 -31.92 -12.32
CA PHE A 93 3.67 -32.34 -13.70
C PHE A 93 5.19 -32.57 -13.87
#